data_AF-A0A3D0Z7U3-F1
#
_entry.id   AF-A0A3D0Z7U3-F1
#
_cell.length_a   1.000
_cell.length_b   1.000
_cell.length_c   1.000
_cell.angle_alpha   90.00
_cell.angle_beta   90.00
_cell.angle_gamma   90.00
#
_symmetry.space_group_name_H-M   'P 1'
#
loop_
_entity.id
_entity.type
_entity.pdbx_description
1 polymer ?
#
loop_
_entity_poly.entity_id
_entity_poly.type
_entity_poly.pdbx_seq_one_letter_code
_entity_poly.pdbx_strand_id
1 'polypeptide(L)'
;MPEELTQEQKFRMWHNTEMARLIRAFKERFGDEAYQVVAQLNGKKAFSEWRELAGKNEDNSIESLIKLLWEPMKAQGFEYEVEKTDAGFQMKCTRCGFYELAKYCGITDEAFYMVCEADPYIAEGFNP
;
A
#
# COMPACT_ATOMS: atom_id res chain seq x y z
N MET A 1 28.78 -2.68 -13.66
CA MET A 1 28.72 -1.33 -13.04
C MET A 1 27.26 -1.07 -12.72
N PRO A 2 26.89 -0.59 -11.52
CA PRO A 2 25.50 -0.18 -11.29
C PRO A 2 25.17 0.95 -12.27
N GLU A 3 24.02 0.86 -12.93
CA GLU A 3 23.53 1.90 -13.83
C GLU A 3 23.33 3.21 -13.03
N GLU A 4 23.84 4.32 -13.53
CA GLU A 4 23.62 5.61 -12.89
C GLU A 4 22.13 5.99 -12.99
N LEU A 5 21.56 6.43 -11.88
CA LEU A 5 20.16 6.89 -11.84
C LEU A 5 19.95 8.10 -12.75
N THR A 6 18.80 8.12 -13.43
CA THR A 6 18.33 9.28 -14.18
C THR A 6 18.07 10.46 -13.26
N GLN A 7 18.02 11.68 -13.82
CA GLN A 7 17.71 12.88 -13.03
C GLN A 7 16.32 12.80 -12.38
N GLU A 8 15.34 12.23 -13.08
CA GLU A 8 14.00 12.01 -12.54
C GLU A 8 14.02 11.06 -11.33
N GLN A 9 14.77 9.95 -11.44
CA GLN A 9 14.93 9.01 -10.33
C GLN A 9 15.61 9.66 -9.12
N LYS A 10 16.65 10.48 -9.36
CA LYS A 10 17.31 11.25 -8.30
C LYS A 10 16.35 12.21 -7.60
N PHE A 11 15.53 12.93 -8.37
CA PHE A 11 14.54 13.85 -7.81
C PHE A 11 13.47 13.10 -6.99
N ARG A 12 12.95 11.97 -7.49
CA ARG A 12 12.00 11.13 -6.75
C ARG A 12 12.59 10.61 -5.44
N MET A 13 13.85 10.14 -5.46
CA MET A 13 14.53 9.68 -4.24
C MET A 13 14.71 10.80 -3.23
N TRP A 14 15.13 11.99 -3.67
CA TRP A 14 15.23 13.16 -2.79
C TRP A 14 13.87 13.50 -2.18
N HIS A 15 12.82 13.62 -3.00
CA HIS A 15 11.47 13.91 -2.54
C HIS A 15 10.98 12.90 -1.50
N ASN A 16 11.13 11.59 -1.76
CA ASN A 16 10.72 10.54 -0.84
C ASN A 16 11.48 10.62 0.50
N THR A 17 12.76 10.98 0.45
CA THR A 17 13.58 11.15 1.66
C THR A 17 13.13 12.36 2.48
N GLU A 18 12.80 13.48 1.85
CA GLU A 18 12.27 14.66 2.55
C GLU A 18 10.87 14.40 3.12
N MET A 19 10.00 13.71 2.39
CA MET A 19 8.69 13.31 2.92
C MET A 19 8.83 12.38 4.12
N ALA A 20 9.77 11.43 4.08
CA ALA A 20 10.04 10.55 5.22
C ALA A 20 10.54 11.32 6.45
N ARG A 21 11.34 12.38 6.27
CA ARG A 21 11.76 13.27 7.36
C ARG A 21 10.56 13.99 7.97
N LEU A 22 9.68 14.53 7.13
CA LEU A 22 8.46 15.20 7.57
C LEU A 22 7.55 14.23 8.36
N ILE A 23 7.35 13.02 7.82
CA ILE A 23 6.59 11.95 8.47
C ILE A 23 7.16 11.68 9.86
N ARG A 24 8.47 11.45 10.02
CA ARG A 24 9.07 11.22 11.35
C ARG A 24 8.87 12.40 12.30
N ALA A 25 9.01 13.63 11.82
CA ALA A 25 8.78 14.81 12.66
C ALA A 25 7.34 14.86 13.21
N PHE A 26 6.35 14.36 12.45
CA PHE A 26 4.99 14.20 12.95
C PHE A 26 4.92 13.14 14.08
N LYS A 27 5.59 11.98 13.96
CA LYS A 27 5.68 10.99 15.06
C LYS A 27 6.22 11.61 16.32
N GLU A 28 7.35 12.29 16.19
CA GLU A 28 8.07 12.86 17.33
C GLU A 28 7.21 13.90 18.06
N ARG A 29 6.40 14.66 17.30
CA ARG A 29 5.59 15.75 17.86
C ARG A 29 4.23 15.29 18.41
N PHE A 30 3.58 14.33 17.75
CA PHE A 30 2.17 13.98 17.96
C PHE A 30 1.95 12.51 18.34
N GLY A 31 3.00 11.67 18.31
CA GLY A 31 2.91 10.24 18.60
C GLY A 31 2.17 9.44 17.53
N ASP A 32 1.83 8.20 17.86
CA ASP A 32 1.24 7.24 16.92
C ASP A 32 -0.21 7.60 16.51
N GLU A 33 -0.91 8.41 17.32
CA GLU A 33 -2.27 8.86 17.01
C GLU A 33 -2.35 9.64 15.68
N ALA A 34 -1.30 10.40 15.35
CA ALA A 34 -1.23 11.10 14.07
C ALA A 34 -1.31 10.13 12.87
N TYR A 35 -0.75 8.93 12.99
CA TYR A 35 -0.79 7.93 11.93
C TYR A 35 -2.11 7.17 11.88
N GLN A 36 -2.77 6.98 13.01
CA GLN A 36 -4.13 6.42 13.02
C GLN A 36 -5.10 7.34 12.29
N VAL A 37 -4.96 8.66 12.44
CA VAL A 37 -5.76 9.63 11.68
C VAL A 37 -5.48 9.51 10.17
N VAL A 38 -4.22 9.37 9.78
CA VAL A 38 -3.84 9.17 8.36
C VAL A 38 -4.37 7.83 7.83
N ALA A 39 -4.25 6.75 8.59
CA ALA A 39 -4.76 5.43 8.24
C ALA A 39 -6.28 5.46 8.03
N GLN A 40 -7.03 6.12 8.93
CA GLN A 40 -8.48 6.28 8.77
C GLN A 40 -8.85 7.13 7.55
N LEU A 41 -8.10 8.20 7.27
CA LEU A 41 -8.32 9.03 6.08
C LEU A 41 -8.09 8.22 4.80
N ASN A 42 -6.96 7.51 4.73
CA ASN A 42 -6.60 6.67 3.60
C ASN A 42 -7.58 5.50 3.43
N GLY A 43 -7.98 4.87 4.52
CA GLY A 43 -8.98 3.80 4.54
C GLY A 43 -10.34 4.26 4.02
N LYS A 44 -10.86 5.39 4.50
CA LYS A 44 -12.14 5.96 4.00
C LYS A 44 -12.07 6.30 2.51
N LYS A 45 -10.95 6.86 2.07
CA LYS A 45 -10.70 7.13 0.65
C LYS A 45 -10.69 5.84 -0.16
N ALA A 46 -9.91 4.84 0.28
CA ALA A 46 -9.78 3.56 -0.39
C ALA A 46 -11.14 2.84 -0.46
N PHE A 47 -11.91 2.79 0.63
CA PHE A 47 -13.26 2.25 0.64
C PHE A 47 -14.14 2.87 -0.45
N SER A 48 -14.17 4.20 -0.54
CA SER A 48 -14.98 4.90 -1.54
C SER A 48 -14.53 4.59 -2.97
N GLU A 49 -13.22 4.61 -3.23
CA GLU A 49 -12.66 4.34 -4.56
C GLU A 49 -12.93 2.90 -5.01
N TRP A 50 -12.74 1.94 -4.12
CA TRP A 50 -12.93 0.52 -4.42
C TRP A 50 -14.41 0.12 -4.50
N ARG A 51 -15.29 0.79 -3.75
CA ARG A 51 -16.74 0.64 -3.91
C ARG A 51 -17.23 1.19 -5.24
N GLU A 52 -16.71 2.33 -5.67
CA GLU A 52 -17.02 2.87 -7.00
C GLU A 52 -16.51 1.93 -8.10
N LEU A 53 -15.30 1.39 -7.93
CA LEU A 53 -14.72 0.43 -8.88
C LEU A 53 -15.55 -0.87 -8.94
N ALA A 54 -15.99 -1.41 -7.80
CA ALA A 54 -16.86 -2.56 -7.75
C ALA A 54 -18.21 -2.31 -8.43
N GLY A 55 -18.80 -1.12 -8.26
CA GLY A 55 -20.04 -0.75 -8.97
C GLY A 55 -19.91 -0.66 -10.49
N LYS A 56 -18.67 -0.52 -11.01
CA LYS A 56 -18.36 -0.54 -12.45
C LYS A 56 -17.95 -1.93 -12.95
N ASN A 57 -17.59 -2.84 -12.06
CA ASN A 57 -17.24 -4.22 -12.38
C ASN A 57 -18.45 -5.13 -12.19
N GLU A 58 -18.64 -6.08 -13.09
CA GLU A 58 -19.72 -7.07 -12.94
C GLU A 58 -19.38 -8.16 -11.91
N ASP A 59 -18.10 -8.27 -11.53
CA ASP A 59 -17.57 -9.27 -10.61
C ASP A 59 -16.81 -8.59 -9.45
N ASN A 60 -17.41 -8.69 -8.25
CA ASN A 60 -16.88 -8.18 -6.99
C ASN A 60 -16.31 -9.30 -6.08
N SER A 61 -16.00 -10.48 -6.64
CA SER A 61 -15.38 -11.57 -5.90
C SER A 61 -13.97 -11.24 -5.42
N ILE A 62 -13.48 -12.01 -4.44
CA ILE A 62 -12.09 -11.93 -3.98
C ILE A 62 -11.11 -12.31 -5.10
N GLU A 63 -11.46 -13.24 -5.99
CA GLU A 63 -10.68 -13.57 -7.19
C GLU A 63 -10.52 -12.34 -8.11
N SER A 64 -11.61 -11.60 -8.34
CA SER A 64 -11.60 -10.35 -9.09
C SER A 64 -10.75 -9.27 -8.41
N LEU A 65 -10.84 -9.15 -7.07
CA LEU A 65 -10.03 -8.22 -6.30
C LEU A 65 -8.53 -8.53 -6.43
N ILE A 66 -8.12 -9.81 -6.29
CA ILE A 66 -6.72 -10.23 -6.48
C ILE A 66 -6.24 -9.87 -7.88
N LYS A 67 -7.06 -10.10 -8.90
CA LYS A 67 -6.73 -9.78 -10.29
C LYS A 67 -6.58 -8.27 -10.53
N LEU A 68 -7.38 -7.43 -9.90
CA LEU A 68 -7.36 -5.98 -10.11
C LEU A 68 -6.31 -5.26 -9.26
N LEU A 69 -6.13 -5.69 -8.01
CA LEU A 69 -5.21 -5.07 -7.07
C LEU A 69 -3.80 -5.67 -7.16
N TRP A 70 -3.69 -6.99 -7.03
CA TRP A 70 -2.42 -7.67 -6.75
C TRP A 70 -1.67 -8.13 -8.00
N GLU A 71 -2.36 -8.57 -9.06
CA GLU A 71 -1.70 -8.99 -10.30
C GLU A 71 -0.87 -7.86 -10.95
N PRO A 72 -1.36 -6.61 -11.04
CA PRO A 72 -0.56 -5.51 -11.57
C PRO A 72 0.69 -5.19 -10.74
N MET A 73 0.69 -5.51 -9.45
CA MET A 73 1.84 -5.26 -8.58
C MET A 73 3.05 -6.14 -8.90
N LYS A 74 2.86 -7.32 -9.52
CA LYS A 74 3.98 -8.16 -9.97
C LYS A 74 4.91 -7.42 -10.94
N ALA A 75 4.34 -6.60 -11.84
CA ALA A 75 5.11 -5.76 -12.75
C ALA A 75 5.91 -4.66 -12.02
N GLN A 76 5.56 -4.36 -10.76
CA GLN A 76 6.25 -3.41 -9.90
C GLN A 76 7.23 -4.11 -8.93
N GLY A 77 7.51 -5.40 -9.14
CA GLY A 77 8.48 -6.17 -8.35
C GLY A 77 7.92 -6.75 -7.06
N PHE A 78 6.60 -6.83 -6.92
CA PHE A 78 5.98 -7.55 -5.80
C PHE A 78 6.03 -9.04 -6.04
N GLU A 79 6.31 -9.78 -4.97
CA GLU A 79 6.25 -11.24 -4.94
C GLU A 79 5.31 -11.63 -3.80
N TYR A 80 4.40 -12.57 -4.08
CA TYR A 80 3.44 -13.06 -3.12
C TYR A 80 2.96 -14.46 -3.47
N GLU A 81 2.56 -15.19 -2.44
CA GLU A 81 1.91 -16.49 -2.52
C GLU A 81 0.41 -16.31 -2.25
N VAL A 82 -0.42 -17.08 -2.95
CA VAL A 82 -1.88 -17.11 -2.74
C VAL A 82 -2.30 -18.54 -2.51
N GLU A 83 -2.94 -18.79 -1.37
CA GLU A 83 -3.52 -20.08 -1.02
C GLU A 83 -5.04 -19.94 -0.94
N LYS A 84 -5.77 -20.80 -1.66
CA LYS A 84 -7.23 -20.92 -1.51
C LYS A 84 -7.53 -21.91 -0.40
N THR A 85 -8.34 -21.50 0.55
CA THR A 85 -8.81 -22.28 1.70
C THR A 85 -10.34 -22.36 1.67
N ASP A 86 -10.93 -23.20 2.54
CA ASP A 86 -12.38 -23.27 2.71
C ASP A 86 -12.99 -21.96 3.22
N ALA A 87 -12.18 -21.11 3.89
CA ALA A 87 -12.60 -19.83 4.44
C ALA A 87 -12.36 -18.63 3.48
N GLY A 88 -11.73 -18.85 2.32
CA GLY A 88 -11.41 -17.79 1.37
C GLY A 88 -9.97 -17.88 0.85
N PHE A 89 -9.29 -16.75 0.74
CA PHE A 89 -7.93 -16.66 0.22
C PHE A 89 -6.97 -16.13 1.27
N GLN A 90 -5.81 -16.77 1.39
CA GLN A 90 -4.71 -16.30 2.20
C GLN A 90 -3.59 -15.80 1.28
N MET A 91 -3.17 -14.56 1.52
CA MET A 91 -2.08 -13.94 0.77
C MET A 91 -0.86 -13.76 1.67
N LYS A 92 0.31 -14.12 1.14
CA LYS A 92 1.59 -13.92 1.81
C LYS A 92 2.50 -13.14 0.88
N CYS A 93 2.63 -11.85 1.13
CA CYS A 93 3.58 -11.01 0.41
C CYS A 93 5.01 -11.33 0.88
N THR A 94 5.83 -11.86 -0.02
CA THR A 94 7.23 -12.24 0.25
C THR A 94 8.20 -11.14 -0.16
N ARG A 95 7.78 -10.23 -1.05
CA ARG A 95 8.51 -9.03 -1.43
C ARG A 95 7.55 -7.89 -1.74
N CYS A 96 7.76 -6.74 -1.10
CA CYS A 96 6.91 -5.56 -1.25
C CYS A 96 7.76 -4.35 -1.62
N GLY A 97 7.49 -3.74 -2.78
CA GLY A 97 8.20 -2.53 -3.21
C GLY A 97 8.02 -1.35 -2.25
N PHE A 98 6.84 -1.24 -1.62
CA PHE A 98 6.59 -0.21 -0.60
C PHE A 98 7.42 -0.45 0.67
N TYR A 99 7.56 -1.70 1.12
CA TYR A 99 8.38 -2.02 2.28
C TYR A 99 9.86 -1.70 2.03
N GLU A 100 10.40 -2.05 0.86
CA GLU A 100 11.79 -1.72 0.52
C GLU A 100 12.04 -0.22 0.46
N LEU A 101 11.09 0.55 -0.11
CA LEU A 101 11.15 2.01 -0.09
C LEU A 101 11.08 2.57 1.33
N ALA A 102 10.15 2.06 2.15
CA ALA A 102 9.99 2.49 3.54
C ALA A 102 11.23 2.19 4.38
N LYS A 103 11.85 1.01 4.17
CA LYS A 103 13.10 0.61 4.79
C LYS A 103 14.25 1.53 4.36
N TYR A 104 14.38 1.82 3.07
CA TYR A 104 15.36 2.79 2.56
C TYR A 104 15.19 4.16 3.20
N CYS A 105 13.94 4.61 3.35
CA CYS A 105 13.61 5.90 3.95
C CYS A 105 13.65 5.90 5.48
N GLY A 106 13.76 4.75 6.15
CA GLY A 106 13.71 4.62 7.62
C GLY A 106 12.35 5.01 8.22
N ILE A 107 11.26 4.55 7.61
CA ILE A 107 9.86 4.84 8.02
C ILE A 107 8.95 3.60 7.91
N THR A 108 9.44 2.41 8.28
CA THR A 108 8.70 1.15 8.08
C THR A 108 7.38 1.12 8.84
N ASP A 109 7.37 1.59 10.09
CA ASP A 109 6.18 1.57 10.94
C ASP A 109 5.14 2.57 10.44
N GLU A 110 5.60 3.76 10.04
CA GLU A 110 4.73 4.82 9.52
C GLU A 110 4.15 4.43 8.17
N ALA A 111 4.95 3.78 7.31
CA ALA A 111 4.51 3.31 6.00
C ALA A 111 3.41 2.24 6.11
N PHE A 112 3.42 1.42 7.17
CA PHE A 112 2.35 0.46 7.42
C PHE A 112 0.99 1.17 7.57
N TYR A 113 0.90 2.20 8.41
CA TYR A 113 -0.33 2.98 8.61
C TYR A 113 -0.76 3.75 7.35
N MET A 114 0.20 4.20 6.54
CA MET A 114 -0.11 4.99 5.35
C MET A 114 -0.54 4.12 4.16
N VAL A 115 -0.02 2.90 4.05
CA VAL A 115 -0.17 2.06 2.86
C VAL A 115 -0.98 0.80 3.17
N CYS A 116 -0.51 -0.03 4.10
CA CYS A 116 -1.06 -1.38 4.31
C CYS A 116 -2.38 -1.38 5.10
N GLU A 117 -2.55 -0.45 6.05
CA GLU A 117 -3.79 -0.33 6.82
C GLU A 117 -5.03 0.02 5.98
N ALA A 118 -4.85 0.40 4.71
CA ALA A 118 -5.97 0.57 3.80
C ALA A 118 -6.57 -0.76 3.30
N ASP A 119 -5.84 -1.88 3.37
CA ASP A 119 -6.25 -3.16 2.76
C ASP A 119 -7.63 -3.67 3.26
N PRO A 120 -7.97 -3.63 4.56
CA PRO A 120 -9.31 -4.03 5.02
C PRO A 120 -10.42 -3.17 4.40
N TYR A 121 -10.18 -1.86 4.27
CA TYR A 121 -11.12 -0.93 3.66
C TYR A 121 -11.28 -1.16 2.15
N ILE A 122 -10.20 -1.56 1.47
CA ILE A 122 -10.24 -1.96 0.07
C ILE A 122 -11.12 -3.21 -0.11
N ALA A 123 -10.90 -4.24 0.71
CA ALA A 123 -11.65 -5.48 0.65
C ALA A 123 -13.15 -5.24 0.94
N GLU A 124 -13.47 -4.49 2.00
CA GLU A 124 -14.84 -4.12 2.36
C GLU A 124 -15.50 -3.23 1.30
N GLY A 125 -14.76 -2.27 0.73
CA GLY A 125 -15.27 -1.39 -0.31
C GLY A 125 -15.59 -2.17 -1.59
N PHE A 126 -14.71 -3.10 -1.98
CA PHE A 126 -14.87 -3.87 -3.21
C PHE A 126 -15.97 -4.92 -3.11
N ASN A 127 -16.10 -5.59 -1.96
CA ASN A 127 -17.13 -6.61 -1.70
C ASN A 127 -17.92 -6.27 -0.41
N PRO A 128 -18.86 -5.31 -0.48
CA PRO A 128 -19.60 -4.82 0.68
C PRO A 128 -20.65 -5.78 1.23
#